data_AF-A0A1Q7ZBF4-F1
#
_entry.id   AF-A0A1Q7ZBF4-F1
#
_cell.length_a   1.000
_cell.length_b   1.000
_cell.length_c   1.000
_cell.angle_alpha   90.00
_cell.angle_beta   90.00
_cell.angle_gamma   90.00
#
_symmetry.space_group_name_H-M   'P 1'
#
loop_
_entity.id
_entity.type
_entity.pdbx_description
1 polymer ?
#
loop_
_entity_poly.entity_id
_entity_poly.type
_entity_poly.pdbx_seq_one_letter_code
_entity_poly.pdbx_strand_id
1 'polypeptide(L)'
;MTILRTLAPFLAAAVALAAGPAQAEMKHQWVEYNQGGTKLKAYLAYDDKVTGRRPAVLMIHAREGMTPKTLSLAETWANLGYVTFAADIFGYGEGVLPKDVPEMQAQIAIYDKDRSLMRARTQAAFDVLVKNPMVDPSRIALIGYCFGGGVGIEFAGTGAPLVANVAIHGSFRDRAPGWAANAKGMFLILHGAEDVGYPLTTVNRL
;
A
#
# COMPACT_ATOMS: atom_id res chain seq x y z
N MET A 1 51.24 -42.17 50.47
CA MET A 1 51.51 -43.35 49.62
C MET A 1 50.32 -44.27 49.81
N THR A 2 49.48 -44.61 48.83
CA THR A 2 49.73 -44.92 47.41
C THR A 2 48.43 -44.79 46.60
N ILE A 3 48.59 -44.53 45.32
CA ILE A 3 47.64 -44.18 44.24
C ILE A 3 46.78 -45.38 43.78
N LEU A 4 45.53 -45.17 43.33
CA LEU A 4 44.91 -45.74 42.10
C LEU A 4 43.47 -45.18 41.90
N ARG A 5 43.21 -44.35 40.87
CA ARG A 5 42.50 -44.66 39.59
C ARG A 5 41.04 -45.15 39.80
N THR A 6 39.98 -44.54 39.25
CA THR A 6 39.65 -44.50 37.81
C THR A 6 38.42 -43.62 37.48
N LEU A 7 38.56 -42.82 36.42
CA LEU A 7 37.62 -42.53 35.31
C LEU A 7 36.17 -42.07 35.60
N ALA A 8 35.96 -40.78 35.32
CA ALA A 8 34.68 -40.21 34.92
C ALA A 8 34.32 -40.60 33.47
N PRO A 9 33.03 -40.66 33.12
CA PRO A 9 32.58 -40.29 31.78
C PRO A 9 31.79 -38.98 31.86
N PHE A 10 32.40 -37.90 31.40
CA PHE A 10 31.67 -36.70 30.99
C PHE A 10 30.90 -37.06 29.72
N LEU A 11 29.59 -37.27 29.84
CA LEU A 11 28.70 -37.33 28.68
C LEU A 11 28.36 -35.89 28.27
N ALA A 12 29.22 -35.27 27.47
CA ALA A 12 28.90 -34.00 26.83
C ALA A 12 27.97 -34.28 25.63
N ALA A 13 26.67 -34.13 25.84
CA ALA A 13 25.71 -34.12 24.74
C ALA A 13 25.88 -32.83 23.93
N ALA A 14 26.49 -32.95 22.74
CA ALA A 14 26.51 -31.87 21.77
C ALA A 14 25.12 -31.70 21.16
N VAL A 15 24.34 -30.73 21.66
CA VAL A 15 23.14 -30.26 20.97
C VAL A 15 23.59 -29.34 19.85
N ALA A 16 23.79 -29.92 18.66
CA ALA A 16 23.90 -29.14 17.44
C ALA A 16 22.51 -28.59 17.10
N LEU A 17 22.26 -27.32 17.45
CA LEU A 17 21.14 -26.56 16.89
C LEU A 17 21.40 -26.40 15.39
N ALA A 18 20.76 -27.26 14.59
CA ALA A 18 20.66 -27.06 13.16
C ALA A 18 19.79 -25.82 12.92
N ALA A 19 20.41 -24.65 12.83
CA ALA A 19 19.78 -23.49 12.23
C ALA A 19 19.60 -23.79 10.74
N GLY A 20 18.41 -24.27 10.37
CA GLY A 20 18.02 -24.34 8.95
C GLY A 20 18.11 -22.94 8.34
N PRO A 21 18.36 -22.82 7.02
CA PRO A 21 18.35 -21.51 6.38
C PRO A 21 16.99 -20.88 6.67
N ALA A 22 16.99 -19.68 7.26
CA ALA A 22 15.78 -18.91 7.46
C ALA A 22 15.11 -18.76 6.09
N GLN A 23 14.01 -19.49 5.87
CA GLN A 23 13.21 -19.34 4.68
C GLN A 23 12.59 -17.96 4.76
N ALA A 24 13.15 -17.07 3.98
CA ALA A 24 12.72 -15.70 3.99
C ALA A 24 11.32 -15.62 3.36
N GLU A 25 10.47 -14.85 4.02
CA GLU A 25 9.01 -15.01 4.01
C GLU A 25 8.37 -13.64 3.75
N MET A 26 7.26 -13.64 2.99
CA MET A 26 6.43 -12.47 2.88
C MET A 26 5.90 -12.09 4.27
N LYS A 27 6.29 -10.92 4.77
CA LYS A 27 5.75 -10.37 6.01
C LYS A 27 4.63 -9.42 5.68
N HIS A 28 3.54 -9.55 6.42
CA HIS A 28 2.44 -8.60 6.34
C HIS A 28 1.84 -8.29 7.71
N GLN A 29 1.29 -7.08 7.85
CA GLN A 29 0.58 -6.67 9.05
C GLN A 29 -0.39 -5.51 8.77
N TRP A 30 -1.38 -5.36 9.64
CA TRP A 30 -2.23 -4.18 9.65
C TRP A 30 -1.59 -3.07 10.48
N VAL A 31 -1.49 -1.88 9.90
CA VAL A 31 -1.04 -0.67 10.57
C VAL A 31 -2.22 0.27 10.73
N GLU A 32 -2.59 0.55 11.98
CA GLU A 32 -3.67 1.47 12.30
C GLU A 32 -3.17 2.91 12.38
N TYR A 33 -4.00 3.85 11.91
CA TYR A 33 -3.76 5.29 11.98
C TYR A 33 -5.09 6.03 11.94
N ASN A 34 -5.05 7.36 12.03
CA ASN A 34 -6.25 8.18 12.04
C ASN A 34 -6.15 9.31 11.03
N GLN A 35 -7.30 9.71 10.51
CA GLN A 35 -7.48 10.99 9.82
C GLN A 35 -8.71 11.68 10.44
N GLY A 36 -8.46 12.81 11.13
CA GLY A 36 -9.50 13.44 11.95
C GLY A 36 -10.02 12.47 13.02
N GLY A 37 -11.34 12.32 13.12
CA GLY A 37 -11.99 11.35 14.01
C GLY A 37 -12.16 9.95 13.42
N THR A 38 -11.73 9.71 12.17
CA THR A 38 -11.90 8.41 11.52
C THR A 38 -10.67 7.53 11.72
N LYS A 39 -10.93 6.34 12.23
CA LYS A 39 -10.02 5.21 12.35
C LYS A 39 -9.76 4.57 10.98
N LEU A 40 -8.50 4.51 10.58
CA LEU A 40 -8.03 3.98 9.31
C LEU A 40 -7.00 2.87 9.52
N LYS A 41 -6.84 2.00 8.53
CA LYS A 41 -5.81 0.97 8.56
C LYS A 41 -5.16 0.82 7.19
N ALA A 42 -3.96 0.26 7.16
CA ALA A 42 -3.30 -0.10 5.94
C ALA A 42 -2.68 -1.48 6.09
N TYR A 43 -2.66 -2.23 5.00
CA TYR A 43 -1.98 -3.50 4.94
C TYR A 43 -0.55 -3.25 4.45
N LEU A 44 0.41 -3.38 5.37
CA LEU A 44 1.83 -3.29 5.11
C LEU A 44 2.33 -4.68 4.71
N ALA A 45 2.97 -4.81 3.55
CA ALA A 45 3.57 -6.04 3.05
C ALA A 45 5.00 -5.79 2.55
N TYR A 46 5.93 -6.71 2.83
CA TYR A 46 7.33 -6.66 2.40
C TYR A 46 7.99 -8.05 2.47
N ASP A 47 8.97 -8.30 1.57
CA ASP A 47 9.85 -9.48 1.68
C ASP A 47 11.01 -9.17 2.66
N ASP A 48 11.18 -10.01 3.69
CA ASP A 48 12.23 -9.86 4.70
C ASP A 48 13.63 -10.29 4.22
N LYS A 49 13.76 -10.84 3.00
CA LYS A 49 15.05 -11.03 2.30
C LYS A 49 15.78 -9.72 2.07
N VAL A 50 15.02 -8.68 1.76
CA VAL A 50 15.60 -7.37 1.47
C VAL A 50 15.90 -6.70 2.81
N THR A 51 17.12 -6.17 2.97
CA THR A 51 17.57 -5.50 4.18
C THR A 51 17.73 -3.99 3.94
N GLY A 52 17.67 -3.20 5.01
CA GLY A 52 17.78 -1.74 4.92
C GLY A 52 16.56 -1.04 4.29
N ARG A 53 16.74 0.26 4.07
CA ARG A 53 15.73 1.14 3.45
C ARG A 53 15.57 0.84 1.95
N ARG A 54 14.34 0.80 1.47
CA ARG A 54 14.01 0.48 0.07
C ARG A 54 12.86 1.35 -0.46
N PRO A 55 12.64 1.37 -1.79
CA PRO A 55 11.49 2.06 -2.38
C PRO A 55 10.17 1.53 -1.82
N ALA A 56 9.15 2.38 -1.78
CA ALA A 56 7.83 2.03 -1.30
C ALA A 56 6.73 2.31 -2.33
N VAL A 57 5.67 1.52 -2.23
CA VAL A 57 4.44 1.67 -3.02
C VAL A 57 3.30 1.98 -2.06
N LEU A 58 2.77 3.20 -2.14
CA LEU A 58 1.46 3.53 -1.56
C LEU A 58 0.38 3.01 -2.52
N MET A 59 -0.34 1.96 -2.12
CA MET A 59 -1.38 1.38 -2.96
C MET A 59 -2.77 1.81 -2.48
N ILE A 60 -3.61 2.26 -3.41
CA ILE A 60 -5.02 2.59 -3.15
C ILE A 60 -5.92 1.56 -3.81
N HIS A 61 -6.83 1.00 -3.02
CA HIS A 61 -7.75 -0.06 -3.44
C HIS A 61 -8.79 0.40 -4.47
N ALA A 62 -9.41 -0.58 -5.12
CA ALA A 62 -10.58 -0.36 -5.97
C ALA A 62 -11.85 -0.13 -5.14
N ARG A 63 -13.01 0.05 -5.79
CA ARG A 63 -14.29 0.39 -5.12
C ARG A 63 -14.75 -0.68 -4.12
N GLU A 64 -14.25 -1.91 -4.26
CA GLU A 64 -14.53 -3.05 -3.40
C GLU A 64 -13.83 -2.95 -2.02
N GLY A 65 -12.87 -2.04 -1.86
CA GLY A 65 -12.13 -1.87 -0.61
C GLY A 65 -10.99 -2.88 -0.42
N MET A 66 -10.66 -3.16 0.84
CA MET A 66 -9.58 -4.07 1.24
C MET A 66 -9.98 -5.56 1.15
N THR A 67 -10.29 -6.00 -0.06
CA THR A 67 -10.61 -7.42 -0.37
C THR A 67 -9.37 -8.31 -0.39
N PRO A 68 -9.51 -9.65 -0.37
CA PRO A 68 -8.38 -10.57 -0.58
C PRO A 68 -7.61 -10.29 -1.88
N LYS A 69 -8.30 -9.88 -2.96
CA LYS A 69 -7.66 -9.46 -4.21
C LYS A 69 -6.76 -8.23 -4.00
N THR A 70 -7.23 -7.24 -3.24
CA THR A 70 -6.43 -6.06 -2.88
C THR A 70 -5.18 -6.46 -2.09
N LEU A 71 -5.31 -7.36 -1.11
CA LEU A 71 -4.16 -7.83 -0.33
C LEU A 71 -3.13 -8.57 -1.20
N SER A 72 -3.59 -9.46 -2.08
CA SER A 72 -2.73 -10.19 -3.02
C SER A 72 -1.98 -9.26 -4.00
N LEU A 73 -2.62 -8.18 -4.46
CA LEU A 73 -1.93 -7.15 -5.23
C LEU A 73 -0.85 -6.46 -4.41
N ALA A 74 -1.08 -6.21 -3.11
CA ALA A 74 -0.08 -5.61 -2.24
C ALA A 74 1.17 -6.50 -2.11
N GLU A 75 0.94 -7.79 -1.92
CA GLU A 75 1.98 -8.81 -1.84
C GLU A 75 2.74 -8.97 -3.17
N THR A 76 2.08 -8.78 -4.31
CA THR A 76 2.75 -8.79 -5.62
C THR A 76 3.83 -7.71 -5.70
N TRP A 77 3.54 -6.49 -5.25
CA TRP A 77 4.53 -5.41 -5.19
C TRP A 77 5.61 -5.68 -4.15
N ALA A 78 5.24 -6.26 -3.00
CA ALA A 78 6.22 -6.63 -1.98
C ALA A 78 7.21 -7.68 -2.48
N ASN A 79 6.75 -8.66 -3.27
CA ASN A 79 7.58 -9.69 -3.90
C ASN A 79 8.57 -9.12 -4.93
N LEU A 80 8.30 -7.92 -5.47
CA LEU A 80 9.24 -7.20 -6.35
C LEU A 80 10.30 -6.40 -5.55
N GLY A 81 10.30 -6.50 -4.22
CA GLY A 81 11.29 -5.86 -3.34
C GLY A 81 10.89 -4.50 -2.78
N TYR A 82 9.63 -4.07 -2.97
CA TYR A 82 9.11 -2.84 -2.40
C TYR A 82 8.58 -3.04 -0.98
N VAL A 83 8.53 -1.96 -0.20
CA VAL A 83 7.56 -1.89 0.92
C VAL A 83 6.22 -1.46 0.35
N THR A 84 5.22 -2.34 0.39
CA THR A 84 3.88 -2.00 -0.08
C THR A 84 3.00 -1.61 1.10
N PHE A 85 2.30 -0.49 0.98
CA PHE A 85 1.37 0.01 1.98
C PHE A 85 0.03 0.25 1.32
N ALA A 86 -0.85 -0.75 1.42
CA ALA A 86 -2.17 -0.72 0.83
C ALA A 86 -3.14 -0.03 1.80
N ALA A 87 -3.48 1.23 1.51
CA ALA A 87 -4.24 2.07 2.41
C ALA A 87 -5.74 1.87 2.24
N ASP A 88 -6.43 1.51 3.34
CA ASP A 88 -7.89 1.58 3.43
C ASP A 88 -8.31 3.02 3.66
N ILE A 89 -8.64 3.73 2.60
CA ILE A 89 -9.11 5.12 2.74
C ILE A 89 -10.60 5.17 3.10
N PHE A 90 -11.32 4.04 3.11
CA PHE A 90 -12.70 3.97 3.57
C PHE A 90 -12.83 3.97 5.09
N GLY A 91 -11.84 3.39 5.78
CA GLY A 91 -11.81 3.26 7.25
C GLY A 91 -12.22 1.87 7.73
N TYR A 92 -12.10 1.59 9.04
CA TYR A 92 -12.48 0.30 9.61
C TYR A 92 -13.59 0.42 10.68
N GLY A 93 -14.58 -0.51 10.66
CA GLY A 93 -15.83 -0.49 11.47
C GLY A 93 -16.91 -1.45 10.94
N GLU A 94 -18.09 -1.59 11.55
CA GLU A 94 -19.13 -2.50 11.01
C GLU A 94 -19.52 -2.13 9.57
N GLY A 95 -19.43 -3.08 8.62
CA GLY A 95 -19.71 -2.84 7.19
C GLY A 95 -18.53 -2.37 6.32
N VAL A 96 -17.26 -2.56 6.76
CA VAL A 96 -16.01 -2.08 6.09
C VAL A 96 -15.92 -2.26 4.58
N LEU A 97 -16.48 -3.36 4.06
CA LEU A 97 -16.44 -3.67 2.64
C LEU A 97 -17.85 -3.56 2.08
N PRO A 98 -18.05 -2.74 1.04
CA PRO A 98 -19.30 -2.74 0.31
C PRO A 98 -19.67 -4.14 -0.16
N LYS A 99 -20.90 -4.56 0.10
CA LYS A 99 -21.39 -5.92 -0.15
C LYS A 99 -21.86 -6.11 -1.59
N ASP A 100 -22.32 -5.04 -2.21
CA ASP A 100 -22.88 -5.05 -3.56
C ASP A 100 -22.51 -3.77 -4.34
N VAL A 101 -22.90 -3.73 -5.61
CA VAL A 101 -22.59 -2.59 -6.48
C VAL A 101 -23.20 -1.27 -5.96
N PRO A 102 -24.46 -1.21 -5.51
CA PRO A 102 -25.02 -0.01 -4.87
C PRO A 102 -24.19 0.51 -3.70
N GLU A 103 -23.78 -0.35 -2.76
CA GLU A 103 -22.93 0.05 -1.63
C GLU A 103 -21.56 0.54 -2.12
N MET A 104 -20.96 -0.11 -3.15
CA MET A 104 -19.68 0.33 -3.73
C MET A 104 -19.79 1.74 -4.31
N GLN A 105 -20.88 2.02 -5.03
CA GLN A 105 -21.13 3.33 -5.63
C GLN A 105 -21.39 4.38 -4.54
N ALA A 106 -22.18 4.05 -3.53
CA ALA A 106 -22.43 4.95 -2.41
C ALA A 106 -21.12 5.31 -1.67
N GLN A 107 -20.26 4.32 -1.46
CA GLN A 107 -19.00 4.50 -0.75
C GLN A 107 -18.02 5.40 -1.53
N ILE A 108 -17.82 5.16 -2.83
CA ILE A 108 -16.92 6.02 -3.62
C ILE A 108 -17.51 7.43 -3.84
N ALA A 109 -18.83 7.56 -3.89
CA ALA A 109 -19.49 8.85 -4.07
C ALA A 109 -19.23 9.84 -2.92
N ILE A 110 -18.93 9.35 -1.71
CA ILE A 110 -18.50 10.19 -0.59
C ILE A 110 -17.24 10.98 -0.98
N TYR A 111 -16.25 10.31 -1.58
CA TYR A 111 -14.98 10.91 -1.96
C TYR A 111 -15.07 11.73 -3.24
N ASP A 112 -15.91 11.32 -4.19
CA ASP A 112 -16.15 12.11 -5.39
C ASP A 112 -16.76 13.48 -5.05
N LYS A 113 -17.63 13.52 -4.04
CA LYS A 113 -18.24 14.76 -3.51
C LYS A 113 -17.32 15.55 -2.60
N ASP A 114 -16.45 14.87 -1.85
CA ASP A 114 -15.48 15.49 -0.94
C ASP A 114 -14.04 15.08 -1.29
N ARG A 115 -13.48 15.76 -2.29
CA ARG A 115 -12.08 15.57 -2.69
C ARG A 115 -11.08 16.00 -1.62
N SER A 116 -11.47 16.90 -0.72
CA SER A 116 -10.62 17.30 0.39
C SER A 116 -10.46 16.16 1.38
N LEU A 117 -11.55 15.44 1.69
CA LEU A 117 -11.49 14.20 2.47
C LEU A 117 -10.64 13.13 1.77
N MET A 118 -10.82 12.94 0.46
CA MET A 118 -10.03 12.00 -0.34
C MET A 118 -8.52 12.29 -0.17
N ARG A 119 -8.10 13.54 -0.42
CA ARG A 119 -6.71 13.96 -0.26
C ARG A 119 -6.21 13.80 1.17
N ALA A 120 -7.02 14.16 2.16
CA ALA A 120 -6.64 14.08 3.57
C ALA A 120 -6.41 12.63 4.03
N ARG A 121 -7.26 11.67 3.62
CA ARG A 121 -7.09 10.25 3.97
C ARG A 121 -5.90 9.63 3.28
N THR A 122 -5.67 9.94 2.01
CA THR A 122 -4.46 9.50 1.31
C THR A 122 -3.20 10.12 1.90
N GLN A 123 -3.24 11.40 2.29
CA GLN A 123 -2.12 12.07 2.98
C GLN A 123 -1.80 11.39 4.32
N ALA A 124 -2.81 11.06 5.12
CA ALA A 124 -2.59 10.37 6.38
C ALA A 124 -1.90 9.01 6.19
N ALA A 125 -2.26 8.26 5.14
CA ALA A 125 -1.57 7.03 4.78
C ALA A 125 -0.12 7.27 4.34
N PHE A 126 0.10 8.29 3.50
CA PHE A 126 1.44 8.69 3.03
C PHE A 126 2.35 9.08 4.21
N ASP A 127 1.83 9.86 5.17
CA ASP A 127 2.60 10.32 6.34
C ASP A 127 3.03 9.16 7.24
N VAL A 128 2.20 8.13 7.37
CA VAL A 128 2.54 6.89 8.08
C VAL A 128 3.61 6.12 7.31
N LEU A 129 3.45 5.99 5.99
CA LEU A 129 4.40 5.28 5.15
C LEU A 129 5.81 5.89 5.18
N VAL A 130 5.90 7.22 5.05
CA VAL A 130 7.17 7.97 5.07
C VAL A 130 7.95 7.77 6.38
N LYS A 131 7.24 7.55 7.49
CA LYS A 131 7.85 7.33 8.82
C LYS A 131 8.28 5.89 9.04
N ASN A 132 7.92 4.95 8.16
CA ASN A 132 8.31 3.56 8.32
C ASN A 132 9.84 3.42 8.15
N PRO A 133 10.56 2.80 9.11
CA PRO A 133 12.02 2.73 9.08
C PRO A 133 12.60 1.92 7.89
N MET A 134 11.80 1.06 7.26
CA MET A 134 12.18 0.30 6.07
C MET A 134 12.04 1.10 4.76
N VAL A 135 11.43 2.27 4.80
CA VAL A 135 11.13 3.08 3.62
C VAL A 135 12.21 4.12 3.39
N ASP A 136 12.63 4.22 2.13
CA ASP A 136 13.35 5.38 1.63
C ASP A 136 12.33 6.47 1.22
N PRO A 137 12.23 7.58 1.97
CA PRO A 137 11.20 8.58 1.75
C PRO A 137 11.38 9.35 0.42
N SER A 138 12.55 9.25 -0.21
CA SER A 138 12.81 9.85 -1.52
C SER A 138 12.33 8.99 -2.70
N ARG A 139 11.89 7.74 -2.43
CA ARG A 139 11.53 6.75 -3.45
C ARG A 139 10.17 6.12 -3.17
N ILE A 140 9.13 6.96 -3.10
CA ILE A 140 7.73 6.52 -2.93
C ILE A 140 6.95 6.74 -4.22
N ALA A 141 6.36 5.67 -4.74
CA ALA A 141 5.39 5.72 -5.82
C ALA A 141 3.97 5.47 -5.28
N LEU A 142 2.96 5.98 -5.98
CA LEU A 142 1.58 5.64 -5.73
C LEU A 142 1.05 4.77 -6.88
N ILE A 143 0.38 3.67 -6.56
CA ILE A 143 -0.42 2.89 -7.51
C ILE A 143 -1.88 2.82 -7.08
N GLY A 144 -2.79 2.97 -8.03
CA GLY A 144 -4.21 2.91 -7.78
C GLY A 144 -4.96 2.12 -8.84
N TYR A 145 -5.98 1.36 -8.40
CA TYR A 145 -6.84 0.56 -9.26
C TYR A 145 -8.27 1.10 -9.23
N CYS A 146 -8.90 1.31 -10.40
CA CYS A 146 -10.29 1.80 -10.46
C CYS A 146 -10.44 3.10 -9.66
N PHE A 147 -11.25 3.08 -8.60
CA PHE A 147 -11.35 4.13 -7.58
C PHE A 147 -9.97 4.68 -7.18
N GLY A 148 -9.05 3.79 -6.81
CA GLY A 148 -7.70 4.16 -6.40
C GLY A 148 -6.89 4.88 -7.48
N GLY A 149 -7.14 4.60 -8.77
CA GLY A 149 -6.48 5.30 -9.87
C GLY A 149 -6.90 6.77 -9.94
N GLY A 150 -8.19 7.05 -9.73
CA GLY A 150 -8.70 8.41 -9.60
C GLY A 150 -8.17 9.13 -8.36
N VAL A 151 -8.10 8.42 -7.23
CA VAL A 151 -7.50 8.91 -5.97
C VAL A 151 -6.03 9.27 -6.15
N GLY A 152 -5.27 8.45 -6.88
CA GLY A 152 -3.86 8.72 -7.15
C GLY A 152 -3.63 10.04 -7.88
N ILE A 153 -4.39 10.29 -8.95
CA ILE A 153 -4.32 11.56 -9.68
C ILE A 153 -4.79 12.72 -8.80
N GLU A 154 -5.80 12.52 -7.94
CA GLU A 154 -6.28 13.56 -7.01
C GLU A 154 -5.23 13.92 -5.97
N PHE A 155 -4.59 12.91 -5.40
CA PHE A 155 -3.53 13.09 -4.43
C PHE A 155 -2.29 13.71 -5.06
N ALA A 156 -1.93 13.35 -6.29
CA ALA A 156 -0.79 13.96 -6.97
C ALA A 156 -0.91 15.49 -7.10
N GLY A 157 -2.13 16.01 -7.26
CA GLY A 157 -2.40 17.46 -7.29
C GLY A 157 -2.05 18.20 -5.99
N THR A 158 -1.84 17.51 -4.86
CA THR A 158 -1.37 18.14 -3.60
C THR A 158 0.09 18.55 -3.65
N GLY A 159 0.86 18.01 -4.61
CA GLY A 159 2.31 18.16 -4.66
C GLY A 159 3.06 17.22 -3.71
N ALA A 160 2.41 16.16 -3.22
CA ALA A 160 3.09 15.07 -2.52
C ALA A 160 4.33 14.62 -3.32
N PRO A 161 5.49 14.40 -2.67
CA PRO A 161 6.76 14.16 -3.33
C PRO A 161 6.89 12.71 -3.84
N LEU A 162 5.94 12.29 -4.67
CA LEU A 162 5.91 10.99 -5.32
C LEU A 162 6.88 10.98 -6.50
N VAL A 163 7.64 9.89 -6.66
CA VAL A 163 8.49 9.69 -7.84
C VAL A 163 7.70 9.22 -9.05
N ALA A 164 6.57 8.55 -8.83
CA ALA A 164 5.66 8.11 -9.86
C ALA A 164 4.22 7.94 -9.35
N ASN A 165 3.27 8.14 -10.24
CA ASN A 165 1.84 7.88 -10.08
C ASN A 165 1.38 6.92 -11.17
N VAL A 166 0.90 5.74 -10.79
CA VAL A 166 0.42 4.70 -11.70
C VAL A 166 -1.07 4.49 -11.50
N ALA A 167 -1.87 4.74 -12.54
CA ALA A 167 -3.30 4.53 -12.53
C ALA A 167 -3.66 3.35 -13.45
N ILE A 168 -4.27 2.30 -12.87
CA ILE A 168 -4.78 1.15 -13.61
C ILE A 168 -6.29 1.28 -13.71
N HIS A 169 -6.81 1.39 -14.95
CA HIS A 169 -8.24 1.58 -15.28
C HIS A 169 -8.93 2.57 -14.33
N GLY A 170 -8.30 3.75 -14.16
CA GLY A 170 -8.67 4.72 -13.12
C GLY A 170 -10.04 5.36 -13.32
N SER A 171 -10.74 5.60 -12.21
CA SER A 171 -12.03 6.28 -12.19
C SER A 171 -11.87 7.80 -12.28
N PHE A 172 -11.52 8.31 -13.45
CA PHE A 172 -11.22 9.73 -13.63
C PHE A 172 -12.46 10.63 -13.58
N ARG A 173 -12.30 11.80 -12.99
CA ARG A 173 -13.30 12.87 -12.93
C ARG A 173 -12.69 14.16 -13.45
N ASP A 174 -13.53 15.09 -13.88
CA ASP A 174 -13.10 16.41 -14.30
C ASP A 174 -12.33 17.12 -13.17
N ARG A 175 -11.35 17.94 -13.54
CA ARG A 175 -10.45 18.63 -12.61
C ARG A 175 -10.41 20.11 -12.93
N ALA A 176 -10.09 20.91 -11.93
CA ALA A 176 -9.82 22.32 -12.14
C ALA A 176 -8.66 22.49 -13.13
N PRO A 177 -8.72 23.47 -14.06
CA PRO A 177 -7.58 23.82 -14.90
C PRO A 177 -6.33 24.05 -14.06
N GLY A 178 -5.19 23.51 -14.51
CA GLY A 178 -3.91 23.66 -13.81
C GLY A 178 -3.75 22.79 -12.56
N TRP A 179 -4.64 21.81 -12.30
CA TRP A 179 -4.51 20.90 -11.15
C TRP A 179 -3.12 20.24 -11.05
N ALA A 180 -2.49 19.97 -12.20
CA ALA A 180 -1.19 19.33 -12.29
C ALA A 180 0.01 20.27 -12.03
N ALA A 181 -0.20 21.58 -11.84
CA ALA A 181 0.89 22.53 -11.64
C ALA A 181 1.78 22.19 -10.43
N ASN A 182 1.21 21.53 -9.41
CA ASN A 182 1.94 21.10 -8.22
C ASN A 182 2.41 19.64 -8.30
N ALA A 183 1.89 18.85 -9.24
CA ALA A 183 2.18 17.43 -9.32
C ALA A 183 3.68 17.15 -9.51
N LYS A 184 4.14 16.08 -8.85
CA LYS A 184 5.54 15.62 -8.87
C LYS A 184 5.62 14.22 -9.47
N GLY A 185 6.82 13.88 -9.95
CA GLY A 185 7.12 12.55 -10.47
C GLY A 185 6.52 12.27 -11.85
N MET A 186 6.68 11.02 -12.29
CA MET A 186 6.16 10.53 -13.56
C MET A 186 4.71 10.05 -13.43
N PHE A 187 3.97 10.06 -14.53
CA PHE A 187 2.61 9.53 -14.59
C PHE A 187 2.55 8.39 -15.61
N LEU A 188 1.98 7.25 -15.22
CA LEU A 188 1.63 6.15 -16.12
C LEU A 188 0.14 5.85 -15.97
N ILE A 189 -0.61 6.07 -17.03
CA ILE A 189 -2.05 5.80 -17.08
C ILE A 189 -2.28 4.61 -18.00
N LEU A 190 -2.71 3.48 -17.42
CA LEU A 190 -3.07 2.27 -18.12
C LEU A 190 -4.60 2.20 -18.20
N HIS A 191 -5.15 2.57 -19.35
CA HIS A 191 -6.59 2.76 -19.53
C HIS A 191 -7.13 1.95 -20.71
N GLY A 192 -8.28 1.31 -20.52
CA GLY A 192 -8.93 0.51 -21.57
C GLY A 192 -9.72 1.40 -22.52
N ALA A 193 -9.44 1.31 -23.83
CA ALA A 193 -10.05 2.19 -24.82
C ALA A 193 -11.60 2.08 -24.91
N GLU A 194 -12.16 0.96 -24.45
CA GLU A 194 -13.60 0.67 -24.49
C GLU A 194 -14.30 0.89 -23.13
N ASP A 195 -13.64 1.50 -22.14
CA ASP A 195 -14.26 1.80 -20.85
C ASP A 195 -15.33 2.90 -20.99
N VAL A 196 -16.59 2.48 -21.10
CA VAL A 196 -17.74 3.38 -21.20
C VAL A 196 -18.00 4.18 -19.93
N GLY A 197 -17.50 3.73 -18.78
CA GLY A 197 -17.62 4.46 -17.51
C GLY A 197 -16.67 5.65 -17.43
N TYR A 198 -15.53 5.57 -18.13
CA TYR A 198 -14.48 6.57 -18.15
C TYR A 198 -13.92 6.74 -19.56
N PRO A 199 -14.66 7.33 -20.51
CA PRO A 199 -14.24 7.40 -21.90
C PRO A 199 -12.92 8.16 -22.07
N LEU A 200 -12.20 7.88 -23.16
CA LEU A 200 -10.94 8.55 -23.51
C LEU A 200 -11.04 10.08 -23.55
N THR A 201 -12.21 10.65 -23.85
CA THR A 201 -12.46 12.10 -23.79
C THR A 201 -12.33 12.67 -22.39
N THR A 202 -12.58 11.89 -21.35
CA THR A 202 -12.31 12.26 -19.94
C THR A 202 -10.83 12.09 -19.61
N VAL A 203 -10.21 10.99 -20.06
CA VAL A 203 -8.79 10.70 -19.79
C VAL A 203 -7.87 11.74 -20.43
N ASN A 204 -8.13 12.12 -21.69
CA ASN A 204 -7.32 13.06 -22.45
C ASN A 204 -7.38 14.51 -21.93
N ARG A 205 -8.27 14.80 -20.97
CA ARG A 205 -8.38 16.11 -20.31
C ARG A 205 -7.61 16.21 -18.99
N LEU A 206 -7.01 15.11 -18.53
CA LEU A 206 -6.13 15.11 -17.34
C LEU A 206 -4.87 15.95 -17.63
#